data_AF-A0A925EGJ0-F1
#
_entry.id   AF-A0A925EGJ0-F1
#
_cell.length_a   1.000
_cell.length_b   1.000
_cell.length_c   1.000
_cell.angle_alpha   90.00
_cell.angle_beta   90.00
_cell.angle_gamma   90.00
#
_symmetry.space_group_name_H-M   'P 1'
#
loop_
_entity.id
_entity.type
_entity.pdbx_description
1 polymer ?
#
loop_
_entity_poly.entity_id
_entity_poly.type
_entity_poly.pdbx_seq_one_letter_code
_entity_poly.pdbx_strand_id
1 'polypeptide(L)'
;MKNPFGEQQVPGSYHNLKERMFKKVNANVNDQILVILQTAYENALNAENIVLTRPERKRLFSQVLKLVLEDMIKKLDDRSSSA
;
A
#
# COMPACT_ATOMS: atom_id res chain seq x y z
N MET A 1 29.70 -15.86 -6.63
CA MET A 1 29.09 -16.84 -7.54
C MET A 1 27.60 -16.53 -7.66
N LYS A 2 27.11 -16.22 -8.86
CA LYS A 2 25.67 -16.06 -9.14
C LYS A 2 25.06 -17.47 -9.23
N ASN A 3 24.02 -17.73 -8.46
CA ASN A 3 23.38 -19.04 -8.36
C ASN A 3 22.80 -19.45 -9.74
N PRO A 4 23.25 -20.57 -10.36
CA PRO A 4 22.85 -20.94 -11.73
C PRO A 4 21.42 -21.53 -11.82
N PHE A 5 20.78 -21.80 -10.68
CA PHE A 5 19.40 -22.27 -10.55
C PHE A 5 18.45 -21.17 -10.07
N GLY A 6 18.67 -19.92 -10.47
CA GLY A 6 17.66 -18.88 -10.26
C GLY A 6 16.33 -19.38 -10.79
N GLU A 7 15.26 -19.31 -9.98
CA GLU A 7 13.95 -19.89 -10.30
C GLU A 7 13.54 -19.51 -11.72
N GLN A 8 13.62 -20.47 -12.64
CA GLN A 8 13.13 -20.29 -14.00
C GLN A 8 11.62 -20.04 -13.88
N GLN A 9 11.19 -18.80 -14.13
CA GLN A 9 9.78 -18.46 -14.14
C GLN A 9 9.14 -19.10 -15.38
N VAL A 10 8.57 -20.29 -15.21
CA VAL A 10 7.80 -20.97 -16.24
C VAL A 10 6.42 -20.28 -16.35
N PRO A 11 6.04 -19.71 -17.51
CA PRO A 11 4.70 -19.21 -17.73
C PRO A 11 3.66 -20.31 -17.50
N GLY A 12 2.57 -20.00 -16.80
CA GLY A 12 1.53 -20.99 -16.45
C GLY A 12 1.86 -21.88 -15.23
N SER A 13 3.06 -21.81 -14.65
CA SER A 13 3.37 -22.55 -13.43
C SER A 13 2.74 -21.91 -12.19
N TYR A 14 2.14 -22.75 -11.34
CA TYR A 14 1.64 -22.38 -10.01
C TYR A 14 2.75 -22.30 -8.95
N HIS A 15 3.96 -22.76 -9.26
CA HIS A 15 5.09 -22.65 -8.35
C HIS A 15 5.37 -21.17 -8.03
N ASN A 16 5.44 -20.85 -6.74
CA ASN A 16 5.61 -19.49 -6.19
C ASN A 16 4.62 -18.46 -6.76
N LEU A 17 3.41 -18.89 -7.16
CA LEU A 17 2.43 -18.03 -7.81
C LEU A 17 2.05 -16.82 -6.94
N LYS A 18 1.82 -17.02 -5.64
CA LYS A 18 1.50 -15.94 -4.69
C LYS A 18 2.58 -14.87 -4.70
N GLU A 19 3.85 -15.25 -4.59
CA GLU A 19 4.97 -14.31 -4.56
C GLU A 19 5.16 -13.61 -5.90
N ARG A 20 5.02 -14.33 -7.02
CA ARG A 20 5.09 -13.76 -8.37
C ARG A 20 3.97 -12.76 -8.65
N MET A 21 2.74 -13.08 -8.25
CA MET A 21 1.60 -12.17 -8.36
C MET A 21 1.78 -10.97 -7.44
N PHE A 22 2.18 -11.18 -6.19
CA PHE A 22 2.50 -10.10 -5.26
C PHE A 22 3.51 -9.14 -5.86
N LYS A 23 4.68 -9.61 -6.33
CA LYS A 23 5.71 -8.75 -6.92
C LYS A 23 5.17 -7.93 -8.10
N LYS A 24 4.39 -8.55 -9.00
CA LYS A 24 3.80 -7.87 -10.16
C LYS A 24 2.77 -6.81 -9.77
N VAL A 25 1.89 -7.11 -8.83
CA VAL A 25 0.85 -6.18 -8.36
C VAL A 25 1.47 -5.05 -7.55
N ASN A 26 2.33 -5.40 -6.59
CA ASN A 26 2.97 -4.47 -5.66
C ASN A 26 3.85 -3.44 -6.36
N ALA A 27 4.53 -3.81 -7.45
CA ALA A 27 5.41 -2.91 -8.21
C ALA A 27 4.72 -1.64 -8.71
N ASN A 28 3.41 -1.69 -8.97
CA ASN A 28 2.65 -0.55 -9.49
C ASN A 28 1.69 0.03 -8.44
N VAL A 29 1.16 -0.81 -7.56
CA VAL A 29 0.05 -0.43 -6.69
C VAL A 29 0.50 0.37 -5.47
N ASN A 30 1.68 0.09 -4.91
CA ASN A 30 2.11 0.77 -3.68
C ASN A 30 2.27 2.27 -3.84
N ASP A 31 2.94 2.71 -4.91
CA ASP A 31 3.17 4.14 -5.15
C ASP A 31 1.86 4.86 -5.46
N GLN A 32 0.96 4.22 -6.22
CA GLN A 32 -0.37 4.77 -6.52
C GLN A 32 -1.21 4.95 -5.25
N ILE A 33 -1.23 3.95 -4.37
CA ILE A 33 -1.94 4.03 -3.08
C ILE A 33 -1.38 5.20 -2.26
N LEU A 34 -0.07 5.33 -2.17
CA LEU A 34 0.56 6.39 -1.39
C LEU A 34 0.18 7.78 -1.94
N VAL A 35 0.22 7.97 -3.26
CA VAL A 35 -0.16 9.23 -3.91
C VAL A 35 -1.62 9.57 -3.67
N ILE A 36 -2.52 8.58 -3.77
CA ILE A 36 -3.95 8.77 -3.50
C ILE A 36 -4.17 9.22 -2.05
N LEU A 37 -3.54 8.54 -1.09
CA LEU A 37 -3.68 8.86 0.34
C LEU A 37 -3.09 10.23 0.67
N GLN A 38 -1.95 10.58 0.08
CA GLN A 38 -1.36 11.90 0.24
C GLN A 38 -2.27 13.00 -0.31
N THR A 39 -2.83 12.79 -1.51
CA THR A 39 -3.74 13.76 -2.14
C THR A 39 -5.01 13.95 -1.31
N ALA A 40 -5.60 12.86 -0.82
CA ALA A 40 -6.79 12.93 0.04
C ALA A 40 -6.51 13.69 1.35
N TYR A 41 -5.34 13.46 1.96
CA TYR A 41 -4.93 14.15 3.17
C TYR A 41 -4.72 15.66 2.94
N GLU A 42 -4.01 16.06 1.88
CA GLU A 42 -3.81 17.49 1.58
C GLU A 42 -5.15 18.18 1.25
N ASN A 43 -6.05 17.50 0.54
CA ASN A 43 -7.39 18.01 0.27
C ASN A 43 -8.21 18.21 1.55
N ALA A 44 -8.10 17.31 2.52
CA ALA A 44 -8.75 17.45 3.82
C ALA A 44 -8.21 18.65 4.61
N LEU A 45 -6.88 18.83 4.65
CA LEU A 45 -6.27 20.03 5.27
C LEU A 45 -6.78 21.31 4.62
N ASN A 46 -6.85 21.34 3.29
CA ASN A 46 -7.34 22.49 2.53
C ASN A 46 -8.83 22.78 2.82
N ALA A 47 -9.66 21.73 2.86
CA ALA A 47 -11.10 21.87 3.13
C ALA A 47 -11.37 22.42 4.54
N GLU A 48 -10.54 22.05 5.52
CA GLU A 48 -10.63 22.54 6.89
C GLU A 48 -9.88 23.86 7.11
N ASN A 49 -9.25 24.43 6.07
CA ASN A 49 -8.38 25.62 6.14
C ASN A 49 -7.25 25.49 7.17
N ILE A 50 -6.72 24.28 7.36
CA ILE A 50 -5.64 24.01 8.31
C ILE A 50 -4.28 24.23 7.63
N VAL A 51 -3.49 25.12 8.19
CA VAL A 51 -2.10 25.37 7.75
C VAL A 51 -1.12 24.82 8.78
N LEU A 52 -0.42 23.76 8.39
CA LEU A 52 0.64 23.14 9.20
C LEU A 52 2.02 23.46 8.63
N THR A 53 3.01 23.56 9.52
CA THR A 53 4.42 23.56 9.12
C THR A 53 4.78 22.22 8.46
N ARG A 54 5.84 22.19 7.66
CA ARG A 54 6.28 20.96 6.97
C ARG A 54 6.52 19.77 7.93
N PRO A 55 7.17 19.93 9.10
CA PRO A 55 7.33 18.84 10.06
C PRO A 55 6.00 18.33 10.64
N GLU A 56 5.09 19.24 11.01
CA GLU A 56 3.78 18.90 11.56
C GLU A 56 2.93 18.16 10.54
N ARG A 57 2.91 18.67 9.30
CA ARG A 57 2.18 18.06 8.18
C ARG A 57 2.64 16.63 7.93
N LYS A 58 3.96 16.39 7.93
CA LYS A 58 4.53 15.04 7.74
C LYS A 58 4.18 14.12 8.92
N ARG A 59 4.24 14.62 10.15
CA ARG A 59 3.90 13.85 11.35
C ARG A 59 2.43 13.45 11.36
N LEU A 60 1.52 14.39 11.11
CA LEU A 60 0.09 14.13 11.07
C LEU A 60 -0.27 13.20 9.91
N PHE A 61 0.31 13.40 8.72
CA PHE A 61 0.13 12.48 7.58
C PHE A 61 0.50 11.04 7.96
N SER A 62 1.65 10.84 8.63
CA SER A 62 2.06 9.50 9.05
C SER A 62 1.10 8.85 10.06
N GLN A 63 0.50 9.65 10.95
CA GLN A 63 -0.50 9.16 11.91
C GLN A 63 -1.81 8.79 11.21
N VAL A 64 -2.32 9.67 10.35
CA VAL A 64 -3.55 9.42 9.56
C VAL A 64 -3.37 8.21 8.64
N LEU A 65 -2.23 8.11 7.97
CA LEU A 65 -1.92 6.98 7.08
C LEU A 65 -1.98 5.64 7.82
N LYS A 66 -1.45 5.55 9.04
CA LYS A 66 -1.53 4.33 9.86
C LYS A 66 -2.98 3.95 10.16
N LEU A 67 -3.79 4.91 10.59
CA LEU A 67 -5.20 4.68 10.90
C LEU A 67 -5.98 4.20 9.68
N VAL A 68 -5.73 4.78 8.50
CA VAL A 68 -6.37 4.36 7.25
C VAL A 68 -5.96 2.94 6.87
N LEU A 69 -4.67 2.60 6.95
CA LEU A 69 -4.19 1.25 6.64
C LEU A 69 -4.72 0.21 7.63
N GLU A 70 -4.82 0.54 8.92
CA GLU A 70 -5.43 -0.32 9.94
C GLU A 70 -6.92 -0.57 9.65
N ASP A 71 -7.67 0.46 9.26
CA ASP A 71 -9.07 0.32 8.85
C ASP A 71 -9.21 -0.55 7.59
N MET A 72 -8.32 -0.39 6.61
CA MET A 72 -8.28 -1.25 5.42
C MET A 72 -8.00 -2.72 5.76
N ILE A 73 -7.06 -2.99 6.66
CA ILE A 73 -6.75 -4.35 7.12
C ILE A 73 -7.98 -4.97 7.79
N LYS A 74 -8.61 -4.25 8.73
CA LYS A 74 -9.83 -4.73 9.41
C LYS A 74 -10.94 -5.09 8.41
N LYS A 75 -11.18 -4.23 7.42
CA LYS A 75 -12.18 -4.50 6.36
C LYS A 75 -11.85 -5.74 5.52
N LEU A 76 -10.57 -6.09 5.34
CA LEU A 76 -10.18 -7.32 4.66
C LEU A 76 -10.43 -8.55 5.55
N ASP A 77 -10.10 -8.45 6.83
CA ASP A 77 -10.32 -9.53 7.80
C ASP A 77 -11.82 -9.83 7.99
N ASP A 78 -12.66 -8.79 8.10
CA ASP A 78 -14.12 -8.94 8.24
C ASP A 78 -14.75 -9.57 6.99
N ARG A 79 -14.29 -9.20 5.80
CA ARG A 79 -14.75 -9.80 4.53
C ARG A 79 -14.35 -11.27 4.42
N SER A 80 -13.17 -11.63 4.92
CA SER A 80 -12.71 -13.03 4.93
C SER A 80 -13.50 -13.90 5.90
N SER A 81 -14.12 -13.31 6.93
CA SER A 81 -14.96 -14.02 7.91
C SER A 81 -16.40 -14.18 7.45
N SER A 82 -16.78 -13.54 6.33
CA SER A 82 -18.14 -13.53 5.77
C SER A 82 -18.28 -14.40 4.51
N ALA A 83 -17.21 -15.04 4.07
CA ALA A 83 -17.10 -15.87 2.87
C ALA A 83 -16.80 -17.33 3.23
#